data_AF-A0A2E9FEP6-F1
#
_entry.id   AF-A0A2E9FEP6-F1
#
_cell.length_a   1.000
_cell.length_b   1.000
_cell.length_c   1.000
_cell.angle_alpha   90.00
_cell.angle_beta   90.00
_cell.angle_gamma   90.00
#
_symmetry.space_group_name_H-M   'P 1'
#
loop_
_entity.id
_entity.type
_entity.pdbx_description
1 polymer ?
#
loop_
_entity_poly.entity_id
_entity_poly.type
_entity_poly.pdbx_seq_one_letter_code
_entity_poly.pdbx_strand_id
1 'polypeptide(L)' 'EWSLHEPATILHHMAFFGKLNMVRFLIERGANPTIKDFRYQLDALGWAKYNDQDQVAAYLQQVKE' A
#
# COMPACT_ATOMS: atom_id res chain seq x y z
N GLU A 1 -16.88 -11.71 -2.13
CA GLU A 1 -15.80 -11.02 -2.88
C GLU A 1 -15.48 -9.71 -2.18
N TRP A 2 -14.22 -9.47 -1.84
CA TRP A 2 -13.77 -8.28 -1.11
C TRP A 2 -13.58 -7.03 -2.00
N SER A 3 -13.95 -7.12 -3.28
CA SER A 3 -13.24 -6.39 -4.34
C SER A 3 -13.96 -5.22 -5.02
N LEU A 4 -15.22 -4.90 -4.75
CA LEU A 4 -15.98 -4.18 -5.80
C LEU A 4 -16.33 -2.71 -5.62
N HIS A 5 -16.28 -2.05 -4.46
CA HIS A 5 -16.83 -0.69 -4.41
C HIS A 5 -16.14 0.35 -3.52
N GLU A 6 -15.01 0.04 -2.90
CA GLU A 6 -14.41 0.99 -1.95
C GLU A 6 -13.10 1.57 -2.49
N PRO A 7 -12.90 2.91 -2.42
CA PRO A 7 -11.74 3.52 -3.04
C PRO A 7 -10.46 3.15 -2.27
N ALA A 8 -9.73 2.18 -2.80
CA ALA A 8 -8.35 1.90 -2.46
C ALA A 8 -7.49 2.21 -3.70
N THR A 9 -6.36 2.88 -3.51
CA THR A 9 -5.42 3.13 -4.62
C THR A 9 -4.75 1.83 -5.07
N ILE A 10 -4.20 1.81 -6.29
CA ILE A 10 -3.39 0.67 -6.77
C ILE A 10 -2.23 0.33 -5.81
N LEU A 11 -1.72 1.31 -5.06
CA LEU A 11 -0.66 1.09 -4.08
C LEU A 11 -1.14 0.25 -2.89
N HIS A 12 -2.39 0.39 -2.43
CA HIS A 12 -2.97 -0.47 -1.39
C HIS A 12 -3.00 -1.94 -1.85
N HIS A 13 -3.45 -2.19 -3.08
CA HIS A 13 -3.48 -3.53 -3.65
C HIS A 13 -2.08 -4.13 -3.76
N MET A 14 -1.11 -3.37 -4.29
CA MET A 14 0.28 -3.86 -4.40
C MET A 14 0.90 -4.11 -3.04
N ALA A 15 0.55 -3.29 -2.04
CA ALA A 15 1.03 -3.44 -0.68
C ALA A 15 0.45 -4.67 0.01
N PHE A 16 -0.86 -4.90 -0.11
CA PHE A 16 -1.52 -6.09 0.41
C PHE A 16 -0.93 -7.38 -0.17
N PHE A 17 -0.67 -7.43 -1.48
CA PHE A 17 -0.14 -8.62 -2.16
C PHE A 17 1.40 -8.74 -2.13
N GLY A 18 2.11 -7.86 -1.41
CA GLY A 18 3.57 -7.98 -1.28
C GLY A 18 4.36 -7.67 -2.55
N LYS A 19 3.81 -6.92 -3.51
CA LYS A 19 4.43 -6.67 -4.81
C LYS A 19 5.49 -5.56 -4.73
N LEU A 20 6.59 -5.80 -4.01
CA LEU A 20 7.63 -4.82 -3.71
C LEU A 20 8.13 -4.03 -4.94
N ASN A 21 8.43 -4.71 -6.05
CA ASN A 21 8.91 -4.04 -7.26
C ASN A 21 7.86 -3.08 -7.85
N MET A 22 6.57 -3.42 -7.77
CA MET A 22 5.48 -2.56 -8.22
C MET A 22 5.26 -1.38 -7.27
N VAL A 23 5.35 -1.62 -5.95
CA VAL A 23 5.29 -0.56 -4.94
C VAL A 23 6.40 0.46 -5.20
N ARG A 24 7.66 0.02 -5.34
CA ARG A 24 8.79 0.89 -5.67
C ARG A 24 8.56 1.67 -6.95
N PHE A 25 8.17 0.98 -8.04
CA PHE A 25 7.91 1.60 -9.34
C PHE A 25 6.87 2.73 -9.28
N LEU A 26 5.82 2.55 -8.46
CA LEU A 26 4.76 3.54 -8.27
C LEU A 26 5.24 4.73 -7.44
N ILE A 27 5.95 4.49 -6.33
CA ILE A 27 6.53 5.55 -5.48
C ILE A 27 7.53 6.39 -6.28
N GLU A 28 8.42 5.75 -7.05
CA GLU A 28 9.38 6.42 -7.94
C GLU A 28 8.70 7.30 -9.01
N ARG A 29 7.42 7.06 -9.33
CA ARG A 29 6.59 7.86 -10.25
C ARG A 29 5.72 8.91 -9.55
N GLY A 30 5.91 9.11 -8.25
CA GLY A 30 5.18 10.10 -7.47
C GLY A 30 3.83 9.63 -6.92
N ALA A 31 3.57 8.32 -6.87
CA ALA A 31 2.42 7.82 -6.13
C ALA A 31 2.56 8.18 -4.64
N ASN A 32 1.51 8.75 -4.05
CA ASN A 32 1.51 9.14 -2.63
C ASN A 32 1.22 7.93 -1.72
N PRO A 33 2.17 7.46 -0.88
CA PRO A 33 1.97 6.33 0.04
C PRO A 33 1.12 6.63 1.27
N THR A 34 0.73 7.90 1.48
CA THR A 34 -0.01 8.35 2.67
C THR A 34 -1.51 8.42 2.47
N ILE A 35 -2.00 8.18 1.24
CA ILE A 35 -3.44 8.12 0.96
C ILE A 35 -4.03 6.96 1.75
N LYS A 36 -5.08 7.25 2.52
CA LYS A 36 -5.85 6.26 3.27
C LYS A 36 -7.07 5.81 2.47
N ASP A 37 -7.36 4.52 2.53
CA ASP A 37 -8.63 3.99 2.03
C ASP A 37 -9.81 4.45 2.89
N PHE A 38 -11.02 4.41 2.34
CA PHE A 38 -12.21 4.87 3.06
C PHE A 38 -12.69 3.89 4.14
N ARG A 39 -12.50 2.57 3.95
CA ARG A 39 -13.08 1.51 4.77
C ARG A 39 -12.43 1.41 6.14
N TYR A 40 -11.12 1.28 6.13
CA TYR A 40 -10.31 0.98 7.32
C TYR A 40 -9.44 2.16 7.71
N GLN A 41 -9.42 3.24 6.92
CA GLN A 41 -8.58 4.40 7.14
C GLN A 41 -7.08 4.00 7.21
N LEU A 42 -6.72 2.95 6.47
CA LEU A 42 -5.35 2.47 6.35
C LEU A 42 -4.75 2.99 5.06
N ASP A 43 -3.49 3.36 5.10
CA ASP A 43 -2.70 3.60 3.91
C ASP A 43 -1.98 2.33 3.45
N ALA A 44 -1.19 2.44 2.39
CA ALA A 44 -0.45 1.30 1.84
C ALA A 44 0.41 0.56 2.88
N LEU A 45 1.01 1.28 3.83
CA LEU A 45 1.81 0.65 4.90
C LEU A 45 0.91 -0.16 5.85
N GLY A 46 -0.26 0.37 6.20
CA GLY A 46 -1.24 -0.34 7.03
C GLY A 46 -1.68 -1.66 6.41
N TRP A 47 -1.95 -1.66 5.10
CA TRP A 47 -2.32 -2.86 4.36
C TRP A 47 -1.17 -3.86 4.20
N ALA A 48 0.07 -3.38 4.01
CA ALA A 48 1.24 -4.26 4.02
C ALA A 48 1.39 -4.97 5.38
N LYS A 49 1.22 -4.24 6.49
CA LYS A 49 1.28 -4.81 7.85
C LYS A 49 0.13 -5.78 8.12
N TYR A 50 -1.09 -5.48 7.66
CA TYR A 50 -2.25 -6.35 7.86
C TYR A 50 -2.09 -7.74 7.23
N ASN A 51 -1.35 -7.85 6.13
CA ASN A 51 -1.14 -9.10 5.41
C ASN A 51 0.32 -9.60 5.47
N ASP A 52 1.05 -9.23 6.53
CA ASP A 52 2.40 -9.70 6.84
C ASP A 52 3.42 -9.52 5.70
N GLN A 53 3.32 -8.41 4.96
CA GLN A 53 4.21 -8.09 3.84
C GLN A 53 5.45 -7.32 4.31
N ASP A 54 6.31 -7.98 5.09
CA ASP A 54 7.44 -7.35 5.81
C ASP A 54 8.35 -6.50 4.93
N GLN A 55 8.74 -6.99 3.75
CA GLN A 55 9.63 -6.25 2.85
C GLN A 55 8.98 -4.97 2.31
N VAL A 56 7.67 -5.03 2.01
CA VAL A 56 6.92 -3.87 1.56
C VAL A 56 6.68 -2.90 2.72
N ALA A 57 6.36 -3.41 3.90
CA ALA A 57 6.17 -2.60 5.09
C ALA A 57 7.45 -1.84 5.46
N ALA A 58 8.61 -2.52 5.43
CA ALA A 58 9.91 -1.88 5.68
C ALA A 58 10.19 -0.76 4.67
N TYR A 59 9.96 -1.01 3.38
CA TYR A 59 10.15 0.00 2.33
C TYR A 59 9.18 1.19 2.49
N LEU A 60 7.88 0.91 2.70
CA LEU A 60 6.87 1.95 2.86
C LEU A 60 7.06 2.77 4.15
N GLN A 61 7.63 2.18 5.21
CA GLN A 61 8.01 2.89 6.42
C GLN A 61 9.14 3.89 6.14
N GLN A 62 10.13 3.50 5.35
CA GLN A 62 11.27 4.36 4.99
C GLN A 62 10.86 5.57 4.14
N VAL A 63 9.93 5.41 3.19
CA VAL A 63 9.54 6.50 2.27
C VAL A 63 8.46 7.44 2.84
N LYS A 64 7.96 7.17 4.04
CA LYS A 64 7.00 8.05 4.74
C LYS A 64 7.66 9.11 5.62
N GLU A 65 8.94 8.92 5.93
CA GLU A 65 9.78 9.89 6.65
C GLU A 65 10.29 10.98 5.70
#